data_AF-A0A0D1ZD24-F1
#
_entry.id   AF-A0A0D1ZD24-F1
#
_cell.length_a   1.000
_cell.length_b   1.000
_cell.length_c   1.000
_cell.angle_alpha   90.00
_cell.angle_beta   90.00
_cell.angle_gamma   90.00
#
_symmetry.space_group_name_H-M   'P 1'
#
loop_
_entity.id
_entity.type
_entity.pdbx_description
1 polymer ?
#
loop_
_entity_poly.entity_id
_entity_poly.type
_entity_poly.pdbx_seq_one_letter_code
_entity_poly.pdbx_strand_id
1 'polypeptide(L)'
;MTTTPPQREVISPVLSPWQDSSYGSPNRPESTEPVEDISDYELHGRKYSVLSSRPLPVDENELIHQKLLDALFKLALDRKNYLCPQDIHKARVLDLNSRLGDWCLAVGDLDDTCEIIGVDIAPIQPMWVAPTVRFEIDDIDDNWTWGNRFHLIFARQLTYTRNLLKLVSQCYNQLEPGGWLEFQQLSVEPHVGSPSRDRDDERLRDPKDEHLGNPEDMLPTLKMAISELNHQLVKAEDIECVLQAQGFQNVKHTTIEIPFGSWPEDERKVRHLSRAYL
;
A
#
# COMPACT_ATOMS: atom_id res chain seq x y z
N MET A 1 14.63 -35.53 -4.45
CA MET A 1 15.37 -34.48 -3.71
C MET A 1 14.34 -33.47 -3.27
N THR A 2 13.99 -33.46 -1.99
CA THR A 2 13.04 -32.53 -1.40
C THR A 2 13.78 -31.24 -1.08
N THR A 3 13.59 -30.21 -1.90
CA THR A 3 14.10 -28.86 -1.63
C THR A 3 13.21 -28.21 -0.58
N THR A 4 13.74 -28.04 0.62
CA THR A 4 13.13 -27.20 1.65
C THR A 4 12.97 -25.78 1.09
N PRO A 5 11.78 -25.16 1.15
CA PRO A 5 11.62 -23.77 0.72
C PRO A 5 12.50 -22.85 1.60
N PRO A 6 13.01 -21.74 1.05
CA PRO A 6 13.78 -20.77 1.83
C PRO A 6 12.94 -20.30 3.02
N GLN A 7 13.53 -20.34 4.22
CA GLN A 7 12.90 -19.78 5.41
C GLN A 7 12.92 -18.26 5.30
N ARG A 8 11.78 -17.62 5.59
CA ARG A 8 11.72 -16.16 5.74
C ARG A 8 12.59 -15.74 6.91
N GLU A 9 13.57 -14.89 6.63
CA GLU A 9 14.40 -14.32 7.67
C GLU A 9 13.58 -13.26 8.43
N VAL A 10 13.36 -13.52 9.72
CA VAL A 10 12.97 -12.46 10.65
C VAL A 10 14.25 -11.69 10.97
N ILE A 11 14.62 -10.76 10.09
CA ILE A 11 15.77 -9.87 10.33
C ILE A 11 15.33 -8.83 11.37
N SER A 12 16.15 -8.64 12.42
CA SER A 12 15.95 -7.51 13.34
C SER A 12 16.27 -6.21 12.59
N PRO A 13 15.32 -5.27 12.44
CA PRO A 13 15.52 -4.09 11.60
C PRO A 13 16.58 -3.14 12.14
N VAL A 14 17.26 -2.45 11.22
CA VAL A 14 18.19 -1.36 11.50
C VAL A 14 17.43 -0.18 12.10
N LEU A 15 18.02 0.47 13.12
CA LEU A 15 17.46 1.64 13.79
C LEU A 15 17.10 2.74 12.78
N SER A 16 15.81 3.08 12.67
CA SER A 16 15.42 4.32 12.01
C SER A 16 15.76 5.51 12.93
N PRO A 17 16.30 6.62 12.40
CA PRO A 17 16.75 7.76 13.21
C PRO A 17 15.63 8.57 13.90
N TRP A 18 14.38 8.09 13.87
CA TRP A 18 13.19 8.84 14.30
C TRP A 18 12.44 8.19 15.47
N GLN A 19 13.09 7.36 16.28
CA GLN A 19 12.52 6.93 17.56
C GLN A 19 12.58 8.08 18.57
N ASP A 20 11.42 8.63 18.94
CA ASP A 20 11.31 9.56 20.05
C ASP A 20 11.50 8.80 21.38
N SER A 21 12.51 9.24 22.14
CA SER A 21 13.12 8.55 23.27
C SER A 21 12.31 8.69 24.58
N SER A 22 11.08 8.21 24.62
CA SER A 22 10.21 8.43 25.79
C SER A 22 9.72 7.19 26.56
N TYR A 23 10.11 5.96 26.20
CA TYR A 23 9.76 4.78 26.99
C TYR A 23 11.00 4.02 27.49
N GLY A 24 11.17 4.06 28.81
CA GLY A 24 12.33 3.51 29.53
C GLY A 24 12.44 1.98 29.46
N SER A 25 13.69 1.51 29.35
CA SER A 25 14.05 0.09 29.33
C SER A 25 13.90 -0.61 30.69
N PRO A 26 13.66 -1.92 30.66
CA PRO A 26 14.61 -2.80 31.36
C PRO A 26 15.06 -4.01 30.51
N ASN A 27 16.40 -4.09 30.36
CA ASN A 27 17.29 -5.22 30.11
C ASN A 27 16.90 -6.37 29.16
N ARG A 28 17.71 -6.53 28.10
CA ARG A 28 17.95 -7.81 27.40
C ARG A 28 19.46 -7.94 27.02
N PRO A 29 20.04 -9.16 26.95
CA PRO A 29 21.50 -9.37 26.89
C PRO A 29 22.17 -8.79 25.64
N GLU A 30 23.35 -8.23 25.84
CA GLU A 30 24.29 -7.80 24.80
C GLU A 30 24.78 -9.00 23.98
N SER A 31 24.27 -9.14 22.76
CA SER A 31 25.03 -9.72 21.65
C SER A 31 24.34 -9.43 20.32
N THR A 32 24.70 -8.33 19.68
CA THR A 32 24.55 -8.16 18.23
C THR A 32 25.76 -7.38 17.75
N GLU A 33 26.59 -8.02 16.93
CA GLU A 33 27.61 -7.33 16.16
C GLU A 33 26.94 -6.22 15.33
N PRO A 34 27.62 -5.08 15.10
CA PRO A 34 27.04 -3.99 14.34
C PRO A 34 26.79 -4.47 12.91
N VAL A 35 25.53 -4.50 12.50
CA VAL A 35 25.16 -4.65 11.08
C VAL A 35 25.89 -3.53 10.33
N GLU A 36 26.64 -3.89 9.29
CA GLU A 36 27.34 -2.92 8.43
C GLU A 36 26.39 -1.79 8.02
N ASP A 37 26.92 -0.58 7.85
CA ASP A 37 26.15 0.61 7.48
C ASP A 37 25.61 0.46 6.05
N ILE A 38 24.45 -0.19 5.92
CA ILE A 38 23.75 -0.40 4.66
C ILE A 38 23.12 0.94 4.27
N SER A 39 23.92 1.82 3.67
CA SER A 39 23.50 3.16 3.28
C SER A 39 22.57 3.11 2.05
N ASP A 40 21.40 3.72 2.19
CA ASP A 40 20.51 4.05 1.07
C ASP A 40 21.29 4.88 0.02
N TYR A 41 20.94 4.74 -1.25
CA TYR A 41 21.58 5.48 -2.34
C TYR A 41 20.74 6.68 -2.78
N GLU A 42 21.41 7.71 -3.29
CA GLU A 42 20.75 8.91 -3.80
C GLU A 42 20.72 8.91 -5.33
N LEU A 43 19.55 9.19 -5.90
CA LEU A 43 19.35 9.37 -7.33
C LEU A 43 18.43 10.57 -7.56
N HIS A 44 18.89 11.55 -8.33
CA HIS A 44 18.14 12.78 -8.63
C HIS A 44 17.61 13.52 -7.38
N GLY A 45 18.38 13.53 -6.28
CA GLY A 45 18.00 14.19 -5.03
C GLY A 45 16.93 13.44 -4.21
N ARG A 46 16.63 12.19 -4.57
CA ARG A 46 15.73 11.29 -3.84
C ARG A 46 16.53 10.12 -3.28
N LYS A 47 16.16 9.62 -2.10
CA LYS A 47 16.83 8.47 -1.47
C LYS A 47 16.09 7.18 -1.78
N TYR A 48 16.81 6.10 -2.06
CA TYR A 48 16.26 4.79 -2.37
C TYR A 48 16.97 3.71 -1.57
N SER A 49 16.23 2.71 -1.12
CA SER A 49 16.82 1.66 -0.30
C SER A 49 17.57 0.63 -1.13
N VAL A 50 18.79 0.30 -0.70
CA VAL A 50 19.57 -0.82 -1.26
C VAL A 50 19.06 -2.18 -0.77
N LEU A 51 18.29 -2.20 0.33
CA LEU A 51 17.71 -3.39 0.93
C LEU A 51 16.44 -3.89 0.23
N SER A 52 15.89 -3.07 -0.67
CA SER A 52 14.63 -3.35 -1.34
C SER A 52 14.75 -3.12 -2.84
N SER A 53 14.08 -3.93 -3.65
CA SER A 53 13.91 -3.62 -5.08
C SER A 53 12.80 -2.60 -5.34
N ARG A 54 12.33 -1.90 -4.28
CA ARG A 54 11.27 -0.89 -4.37
C ARG A 54 11.70 0.24 -5.32
N PRO A 55 10.96 0.50 -6.41
CA PRO A 55 11.30 1.54 -7.38
C PRO A 55 10.86 2.95 -6.94
N LEU A 56 10.57 3.14 -5.66
CA LEU A 56 10.05 4.38 -5.10
C LEU A 56 10.97 4.85 -3.96
N PRO A 57 11.12 6.18 -3.78
CA PRO A 57 12.01 6.73 -2.75
C PRO A 57 11.64 6.31 -1.33
N VAL A 58 12.59 6.38 -0.39
CA VAL A 58 12.39 6.18 1.05
C VAL A 58 12.72 7.43 1.87
N ASP A 59 12.85 8.58 1.20
CA ASP A 59 13.08 9.87 1.84
C ASP A 59 11.85 10.43 2.56
N GLU A 60 12.08 11.43 3.41
CA GLU A 60 11.05 12.10 4.23
C GLU A 60 9.83 12.55 3.42
N ASN A 61 10.04 13.07 2.21
CA ASN A 61 8.95 13.51 1.34
C ASN A 61 8.03 12.35 0.95
N GLU A 62 8.60 11.20 0.60
CA GLU A 62 7.80 10.01 0.29
C GLU A 62 7.14 9.45 1.56
N LEU A 63 7.81 9.44 2.71
CA LEU A 63 7.20 9.03 3.99
C LEU A 63 5.99 9.90 4.36
N ILE A 64 6.09 11.23 4.20
CA ILE A 64 4.98 12.16 4.38
C ILE A 64 3.85 11.87 3.39
N HIS A 65 4.19 11.62 2.13
CA HIS A 65 3.20 11.25 1.11
C HIS A 65 2.42 9.98 1.50
N GLN A 66 3.08 8.96 2.06
CA GLN A 66 2.39 7.74 2.54
C GLN A 66 1.41 8.04 3.67
N LYS A 67 1.80 8.86 4.65
CA LYS A 67 0.93 9.29 5.74
C LYS A 67 -0.30 10.06 5.25
N LEU A 68 -0.10 10.91 4.23
CA LEU A 68 -1.18 11.67 3.61
C LEU A 68 -2.17 10.75 2.87
N LEU A 69 -1.66 9.74 2.14
CA LEU A 69 -2.50 8.74 1.49
C LEU A 69 -3.34 7.96 2.52
N ASP A 70 -2.74 7.52 3.63
CA ASP A 70 -3.50 6.83 4.67
C ASP A 70 -4.55 7.72 5.35
N ALA A 71 -4.23 8.99 5.58
CA ALA A 71 -5.20 9.96 6.08
C ALA A 71 -6.35 10.17 5.09
N LEU A 72 -6.05 10.22 3.78
CA LEU A 72 -7.05 10.36 2.72
C LEU A 72 -8.01 9.17 2.71
N PHE A 73 -7.50 7.93 2.73
CA PHE A 73 -8.36 6.74 2.80
C PHE A 73 -9.22 6.73 4.07
N LYS A 74 -8.64 7.05 5.24
CA LYS A 74 -9.41 7.17 6.49
C LYS A 74 -10.52 8.22 6.39
N LEU A 75 -10.30 9.34 5.69
CA LEU A 75 -11.34 10.35 5.48
C LEU A 75 -12.42 9.86 4.50
N ALA A 76 -12.02 9.28 3.37
CA ALA A 76 -12.94 8.74 2.37
C ALA A 76 -13.84 7.63 2.94
N LEU A 77 -13.32 6.84 3.87
CA LEU A 77 -14.00 5.70 4.49
C LEU A 77 -14.77 6.05 5.77
N ASP A 78 -14.96 7.34 6.09
CA ASP A 78 -15.58 7.79 7.33
C ASP A 78 -14.95 7.13 8.58
N ARG A 79 -13.60 7.15 8.59
CA ARG A 79 -12.72 6.58 9.63
C ARG A 79 -12.77 5.05 9.79
N LYS A 80 -13.45 4.31 8.91
CA LYS A 80 -13.36 2.85 8.88
C LYS A 80 -12.00 2.40 8.33
N ASN A 81 -11.42 1.36 8.92
CA ASN A 81 -10.15 0.78 8.45
C ASN A 81 -10.34 -0.17 7.26
N TYR A 82 -11.46 -0.89 7.24
CA TYR A 82 -11.83 -1.86 6.20
C TYR A 82 -13.36 -1.87 6.01
N LEU A 83 -13.82 -2.38 4.87
CA LEU A 83 -15.24 -2.50 4.50
C LEU A 83 -15.76 -3.94 4.50
N CYS A 84 -14.87 -4.93 4.51
CA CYS A 84 -15.25 -6.33 4.53
C CYS A 84 -16.11 -6.63 5.78
N PRO A 85 -17.12 -7.51 5.67
CA PRO A 85 -18.00 -7.86 6.79
C PRO A 85 -17.36 -8.89 7.74
N GLN A 86 -16.09 -9.26 7.53
CA GLN A 86 -15.38 -10.24 8.35
C GLN A 86 -15.26 -9.74 9.78
N ASP A 87 -15.66 -10.59 10.74
CA ASP A 87 -15.32 -10.37 12.14
C ASP A 87 -13.82 -10.66 12.31
N ILE A 88 -13.08 -9.66 12.81
CA ILE A 88 -11.63 -9.76 13.03
C ILE A 88 -11.28 -10.32 14.41
N HIS A 89 -12.26 -10.66 15.24
CA HIS A 89 -12.00 -11.25 16.53
C HIS A 89 -11.23 -12.57 16.40
N LYS A 90 -10.04 -12.65 17.01
CA LYS A 90 -9.09 -13.77 16.85
C LYS A 90 -8.74 -14.10 15.39
N ALA A 91 -8.94 -13.14 14.49
CA ALA A 91 -8.60 -13.32 13.10
C ALA A 91 -7.09 -13.29 12.91
N ARG A 92 -6.68 -13.83 11.78
CA ARG A 92 -5.31 -13.75 11.28
C ARG A 92 -5.35 -12.95 9.99
N VAL A 93 -4.65 -11.82 9.97
CA VAL A 93 -4.76 -10.79 8.94
C VAL A 93 -3.41 -10.57 8.29
N LEU A 94 -3.41 -10.46 6.96
CA LEU A 94 -2.25 -10.10 6.16
C LEU A 94 -2.49 -8.75 5.50
N ASP A 95 -1.58 -7.80 5.70
CA ASP A 95 -1.55 -6.50 5.02
C ASP A 95 -0.41 -6.49 4.00
N LEU A 96 -0.76 -6.49 2.72
CA LEU A 96 0.16 -6.52 1.59
C LEU A 96 0.57 -5.10 1.21
N ASN A 97 1.89 -4.86 1.09
CA ASN A 97 2.46 -3.51 1.00
C ASN A 97 1.98 -2.64 2.16
N SER A 98 2.28 -3.10 3.38
CA SER A 98 1.89 -2.44 4.62
C SER A 98 2.48 -1.04 4.79
N ARG A 99 3.47 -0.65 3.95
CA ARG A 99 4.06 0.70 3.94
C ARG A 99 4.61 1.03 5.32
N LEU A 100 4.21 2.15 5.93
CA LEU A 100 4.62 2.53 7.28
C LEU A 100 3.95 1.68 8.38
N GLY A 101 2.98 0.83 8.03
CA GLY A 101 2.26 -0.01 8.97
C GLY A 101 1.11 0.69 9.71
N ASP A 102 0.76 1.93 9.33
CA ASP A 102 -0.30 2.71 9.99
C ASP A 102 -1.67 2.00 9.97
N TRP A 103 -1.96 1.23 8.93
CA TRP A 103 -3.17 0.40 8.88
C TRP A 103 -3.09 -0.79 9.85
N CYS A 104 -1.98 -1.54 9.82
CA CYS A 104 -1.74 -2.66 10.74
C CYS A 104 -1.92 -2.25 12.21
N LEU A 105 -1.31 -1.12 12.60
CA LEU A 105 -1.43 -0.58 13.95
C LEU A 105 -2.88 -0.19 14.27
N ALA A 106 -3.54 0.53 13.35
CA ALA A 106 -4.91 0.97 13.56
C ALA A 106 -5.90 -0.20 13.67
N VAL A 107 -5.67 -1.33 13.01
CA VAL A 107 -6.50 -2.54 13.14
C VAL A 107 -6.13 -3.33 14.40
N GLY A 108 -4.86 -3.40 14.76
CA GLY A 108 -4.41 -4.05 16.00
C GLY A 108 -4.94 -3.37 17.26
N ASP A 109 -5.14 -2.05 17.20
CA ASP A 109 -5.78 -1.27 18.27
C ASP A 109 -7.29 -1.52 18.38
N LEU A 110 -7.95 -2.07 17.35
CA LEU A 110 -9.38 -2.39 17.40
C LEU A 110 -9.66 -3.69 18.15
N ASP A 111 -8.80 -4.69 18.00
CA ASP A 111 -8.92 -5.99 18.66
C ASP A 111 -7.53 -6.57 18.94
N ASP A 112 -7.15 -6.61 20.22
CA ASP A 112 -5.87 -7.11 20.71
C ASP A 112 -5.74 -8.65 20.64
N THR A 113 -6.75 -9.35 20.14
CA THR A 113 -6.73 -10.79 19.85
C THR A 113 -6.46 -11.11 18.38
N CYS A 114 -6.53 -10.10 17.51
CA CYS A 114 -6.30 -10.25 16.08
C CYS A 114 -4.80 -10.28 15.75
N GLU A 115 -4.31 -11.38 15.17
CA GLU A 115 -2.92 -11.50 14.69
C GLU A 115 -2.79 -10.77 13.35
N ILE A 116 -1.92 -9.76 13.27
CA ILE A 116 -1.71 -8.94 12.08
C ILE A 116 -0.27 -9.08 11.61
N ILE A 117 -0.11 -9.35 10.32
CA ILE A 117 1.17 -9.39 9.63
C ILE A 117 1.15 -8.32 8.54
N GLY A 118 1.98 -7.29 8.71
CA GLY A 118 2.26 -6.36 7.63
C GLY A 118 3.48 -6.83 6.83
N VAL A 119 3.38 -6.79 5.51
CA VAL A 119 4.48 -7.16 4.60
C VAL A 119 4.83 -5.97 3.74
N ASP A 120 6.10 -5.61 3.68
CA ASP A 120 6.62 -4.64 2.73
C ASP A 120 8.04 -5.04 2.34
N ILE A 121 8.45 -4.72 1.12
CA ILE A 121 9.80 -5.00 0.65
C ILE A 121 10.82 -4.03 1.26
N ALA A 122 10.39 -2.88 1.77
CA ALA A 122 11.24 -1.88 2.41
C ALA A 122 11.11 -1.92 3.94
N PRO A 123 12.24 -1.86 4.69
CA PRO A 123 12.26 -1.87 6.16
C PRO A 123 11.92 -0.48 6.73
N ILE A 124 10.68 -0.01 6.53
CA ILE A 124 10.24 1.35 6.90
C ILE A 124 9.21 1.39 8.05
N GLN A 125 8.89 0.24 8.63
CA GLN A 125 7.88 0.08 9.67
C GLN A 125 8.44 0.37 11.08
N PRO A 126 7.59 0.73 12.05
CA PRO A 126 8.03 0.96 13.43
C PRO A 126 8.46 -0.34 14.12
N MET A 127 9.46 -0.20 15.00
CA MET A 127 9.99 -1.30 15.84
C MET A 127 9.08 -1.66 17.01
N TRP A 128 8.38 -0.65 17.56
CA TRP A 128 7.58 -0.78 18.77
C TRP A 128 6.12 -0.92 18.36
N VAL A 129 5.62 -2.14 18.46
CA VAL A 129 4.27 -2.52 18.02
C VAL A 129 3.58 -3.35 19.11
N ALA A 130 2.25 -3.48 19.02
CA ALA A 130 1.50 -4.36 19.90
C ALA A 130 1.96 -5.83 19.71
N PRO A 131 1.85 -6.70 20.74
CA PRO A 131 2.28 -8.10 20.65
C PRO A 131 1.62 -8.92 19.54
N THR A 132 0.46 -8.48 19.06
CA THR A 132 -0.30 -9.13 18.00
C THR A 132 0.01 -8.62 16.60
N VAL A 133 0.82 -7.57 16.47
CA VAL A 133 1.23 -6.99 15.19
C VAL A 133 2.69 -7.36 14.95
N ARG A 134 3.02 -7.80 13.73
CA ARG A 134 4.41 -7.95 13.29
C ARG A 134 4.57 -7.47 11.85
N PHE A 135 5.80 -7.11 11.51
CA PHE A 135 6.19 -6.75 10.16
C PHE A 135 7.20 -7.75 9.61
N GLU A 136 7.02 -8.16 8.36
CA GLU A 136 7.91 -9.06 7.63
C GLU A 136 8.44 -8.32 6.41
N ILE A 137 9.77 -8.31 6.23
CA ILE A 137 10.39 -7.75 5.03
C ILE A 137 10.37 -8.84 3.97
N ASP A 138 9.45 -8.74 3.02
CA ASP A 138 9.26 -9.75 1.97
C ASP A 138 8.64 -9.14 0.71
N ASP A 139 8.88 -9.79 -0.43
CA ASP A 139 8.29 -9.40 -1.71
C ASP A 139 6.97 -10.16 -1.92
N ILE A 140 5.86 -9.43 -1.98
CA ILE A 140 4.53 -10.04 -2.15
C ILE A 140 4.37 -10.78 -3.48
N ASP A 141 5.21 -10.49 -4.49
CA ASP A 141 5.20 -11.15 -5.79
C ASP A 141 5.92 -12.51 -5.78
N ASP A 142 6.70 -12.79 -4.73
CA ASP A 142 7.35 -14.08 -4.55
C ASP A 142 6.38 -15.14 -4.04
N ASN A 143 6.86 -16.39 -4.00
CA ASN A 143 6.04 -17.52 -3.58
C ASN A 143 5.85 -17.49 -2.07
N TRP A 144 4.58 -17.48 -1.64
CA TRP A 144 4.24 -17.34 -0.23
C TRP A 144 4.51 -18.62 0.58
N THR A 145 5.09 -18.47 1.77
CA THR A 145 5.52 -19.59 2.63
C THR A 145 4.80 -19.66 3.99
N TRP A 146 3.80 -18.81 4.25
CA TRP A 146 3.02 -18.88 5.48
C TRP A 146 2.31 -20.25 5.58
N GLY A 147 2.50 -20.94 6.72
CA GLY A 147 1.91 -22.26 6.94
C GLY A 147 0.42 -22.24 7.31
N ASN A 148 -0.02 -21.18 8.00
CA ASN A 148 -1.42 -20.97 8.34
C ASN A 148 -2.06 -20.03 7.31
N ARG A 149 -3.34 -20.22 7.08
CA ARG A 149 -4.16 -19.35 6.23
C ARG A 149 -4.56 -18.08 6.98
N PHE A 150 -5.16 -17.16 6.26
CA PHE A 150 -5.63 -15.87 6.75
C PHE A 150 -7.16 -15.81 6.68
N HIS A 151 -7.74 -15.06 7.61
CA HIS A 151 -9.16 -14.74 7.63
C HIS A 151 -9.44 -13.48 6.79
N LEU A 152 -8.48 -12.56 6.74
CA LEU A 152 -8.50 -11.36 5.93
C LEU A 152 -7.13 -11.15 5.29
N ILE A 153 -7.12 -10.90 3.99
CA ILE A 153 -5.97 -10.34 3.29
C ILE A 153 -6.38 -8.96 2.81
N PHE A 154 -5.55 -7.97 3.09
CA PHE A 154 -5.80 -6.57 2.83
C PHE A 154 -4.67 -6.01 1.96
N ALA A 155 -5.00 -5.10 1.06
CA ALA A 155 -4.01 -4.34 0.30
C ALA A 155 -4.54 -2.92 0.05
N ARG A 156 -3.78 -1.92 0.48
CA ARG A 156 -4.09 -0.51 0.19
C ARG A 156 -3.04 0.08 -0.72
N GLN A 157 -3.50 0.77 -1.75
CA GLN A 157 -2.67 1.48 -2.71
C GLN A 157 -1.56 0.59 -3.30
N LEU A 158 -1.93 -0.65 -3.67
CA LEU A 158 -1.10 -1.57 -4.44
C LEU A 158 -0.90 -0.95 -5.83
N THR A 159 0.15 -0.15 -5.99
CA THR A 159 0.34 0.64 -7.22
C THR A 159 0.89 -0.22 -8.35
N TYR A 160 1.75 -1.19 -8.02
CA TYR A 160 2.39 -2.09 -8.97
C TYR A 160 2.58 -3.48 -8.38
N THR A 161 2.72 -4.46 -9.27
CA THR A 161 3.00 -5.88 -8.98
C THR A 161 3.63 -6.48 -10.23
N ARG A 162 4.45 -7.52 -10.11
CA ARG A 162 4.93 -8.29 -11.27
C ARG A 162 3.78 -9.00 -11.99
N ASN A 163 2.80 -9.50 -11.23
CA ASN A 163 1.68 -10.26 -11.80
C ASN A 163 0.47 -10.29 -10.85
N LEU A 164 -0.54 -9.47 -11.15
CA LEU A 164 -1.78 -9.35 -10.37
C LEU A 164 -2.58 -10.66 -10.37
N LEU A 165 -2.61 -11.39 -11.48
CA LEU A 165 -3.29 -12.69 -11.54
C LEU A 165 -2.64 -13.69 -10.58
N LYS A 166 -1.29 -13.76 -10.59
CA LYS A 166 -0.54 -14.61 -9.65
C LYS A 166 -0.80 -14.16 -8.22
N LEU A 167 -0.67 -12.87 -7.93
CA LEU A 167 -0.87 -12.32 -6.59
C LEU A 167 -2.27 -12.65 -6.05
N VAL A 168 -3.32 -12.38 -6.83
CA VAL A 168 -4.70 -12.72 -6.46
C VAL A 168 -4.90 -14.22 -6.28
N SER A 169 -4.23 -15.06 -7.10
CA SER A 169 -4.25 -16.51 -6.90
C SER A 169 -3.60 -16.93 -5.59
N GLN A 170 -2.48 -16.29 -5.20
CA GLN A 170 -1.85 -16.53 -3.90
C GLN A 170 -2.76 -16.09 -2.75
N CYS A 171 -3.43 -14.93 -2.86
CA CYS A 171 -4.44 -14.50 -1.89
C CYS A 171 -5.55 -15.54 -1.74
N TYR A 172 -6.14 -15.98 -2.86
CA TYR A 172 -7.19 -17.00 -2.87
C TYR A 172 -6.74 -18.29 -2.18
N ASN A 173 -5.52 -18.74 -2.48
CA ASN A 173 -4.95 -19.97 -1.94
C ASN A 173 -4.51 -19.87 -0.47
N GLN A 174 -4.33 -18.67 0.08
CA GLN A 174 -3.97 -18.46 1.49
C GLN A 174 -5.14 -18.02 2.36
N LEU A 175 -6.33 -17.80 1.81
CA LEU A 175 -7.52 -17.55 2.63
C LEU A 175 -8.10 -18.86 3.17
N GLU A 176 -8.62 -18.80 4.40
CA GLU A 176 -9.52 -19.83 4.92
C GLU A 176 -10.85 -19.80 4.14
N PRO A 177 -11.62 -20.92 4.10
CA PRO A 177 -12.98 -20.89 3.58
C PRO A 177 -13.82 -19.82 4.28
N GLY A 178 -14.35 -18.88 3.51
CA GLY A 178 -15.13 -17.74 4.02
C GLY A 178 -14.30 -16.50 4.36
N GLY A 179 -12.97 -16.55 4.24
CA GLY A 179 -12.09 -15.40 4.39
C GLY A 179 -12.27 -14.35 3.27
N TRP A 180 -11.81 -13.13 3.54
CA TRP A 180 -11.99 -11.97 2.67
C TRP A 180 -10.68 -11.45 2.10
N LEU A 181 -10.74 -10.98 0.85
CA LEU A 181 -9.70 -10.16 0.23
C LEU A 181 -10.29 -8.78 -0.01
N GLU A 182 -9.64 -7.74 0.52
CA GLU A 182 -10.06 -6.35 0.32
C GLU A 182 -8.92 -5.54 -0.30
N PHE A 183 -9.25 -4.82 -1.37
CA PHE A 183 -8.36 -3.84 -2.00
C PHE A 183 -8.91 -2.44 -1.76
N GLN A 184 -8.05 -1.50 -1.37
CA GLN A 184 -8.39 -0.09 -1.32
C GLN A 184 -7.45 0.68 -2.25
N GLN A 185 -7.94 1.08 -3.43
CA GLN A 185 -7.11 1.58 -4.51
C GLN A 185 -7.60 2.93 -5.02
N LEU A 186 -6.71 3.92 -5.12
CA LEU A 186 -7.01 5.14 -5.88
C LEU A 186 -6.92 4.83 -7.38
N SER A 187 -7.88 5.30 -8.15
CA SER A 187 -7.73 5.28 -9.60
C SER A 187 -6.66 6.26 -10.03
N VAL A 188 -5.80 5.73 -10.89
CA VAL A 188 -4.69 6.43 -11.54
C VAL A 188 -5.18 7.29 -12.71
N GLU A 189 -6.44 7.14 -13.11
CA GLU A 189 -7.08 7.92 -14.17
C GLU A 189 -7.98 9.01 -13.52
N PRO A 190 -7.71 10.31 -13.76
CA PRO A 190 -8.59 11.37 -13.30
C PRO A 190 -9.99 11.19 -13.89
N HIS A 191 -11.02 11.13 -13.04
CA HIS A 191 -12.39 11.12 -13.49
C HIS A 191 -12.89 12.56 -13.64
N VAL A 192 -13.18 12.99 -14.88
CA VAL A 192 -13.93 14.23 -15.07
C VAL A 192 -15.40 13.93 -14.71
N GLY A 193 -15.71 14.04 -13.42
CA GLY A 193 -17.05 13.84 -12.87
C GLY A 193 -17.99 15.01 -13.19
N SER A 194 -18.24 15.22 -14.48
CA SER A 194 -19.41 15.88 -15.05
C SER A 194 -19.23 15.93 -16.56
N PRO A 195 -20.31 15.86 -17.36
CA PRO A 195 -20.26 16.27 -18.75
C PRO A 195 -20.17 17.80 -18.81
N SER A 196 -19.04 18.37 -18.39
CA SER A 196 -18.65 19.67 -18.91
C SER A 196 -18.41 19.45 -20.40
N ARG A 197 -19.24 20.11 -21.21
CA ARG A 197 -19.34 19.95 -22.66
C ARG A 197 -18.07 20.28 -23.44
N ASP A 198 -16.97 20.60 -22.78
CA ASP A 198 -15.79 21.15 -23.41
C ASP A 198 -14.59 20.28 -23.03
N ARG A 199 -14.35 19.23 -23.83
CA ARG A 199 -13.08 18.49 -23.86
C ARG A 199 -11.90 19.38 -24.31
N ASP A 200 -12.18 20.60 -24.76
CA ASP A 200 -11.22 21.54 -25.33
C ASP A 200 -10.96 22.76 -24.41
N ASP A 201 -11.37 22.75 -23.13
CA ASP A 201 -11.11 23.89 -22.25
C ASP A 201 -9.69 23.85 -21.68
N GLU A 202 -8.72 24.33 -22.47
CA GLU A 202 -7.34 24.64 -22.05
C GLU A 202 -7.26 25.55 -20.80
N ARG A 203 -8.39 26.07 -20.30
CA ARG A 203 -8.51 26.99 -19.16
C ARG A 203 -8.67 26.30 -17.80
N LEU A 204 -8.65 24.97 -17.74
CA LEU A 204 -8.68 24.20 -16.49
C LEU A 204 -7.29 23.96 -15.89
N ARG A 205 -6.21 24.28 -16.61
CA ARG A 205 -4.86 24.22 -16.09
C ARG A 205 -4.58 25.53 -15.33
N ASP A 206 -4.42 25.47 -14.01
CA ASP A 206 -3.87 26.61 -13.27
C ASP A 206 -2.45 26.86 -13.82
N PRO A 207 -2.11 28.07 -14.27
CA PRO A 207 -0.75 28.41 -14.68
C PRO A 207 0.32 28.04 -13.64
N LYS A 208 -0.04 27.91 -12.35
CA LYS A 208 0.85 27.45 -11.28
C LYS A 208 1.15 25.96 -11.31
N ASP A 209 0.33 25.17 -12.01
CA ASP A 209 0.53 23.72 -12.20
C ASP A 209 1.47 23.40 -13.38
N GLU A 210 2.13 24.41 -13.97
CA GLU A 210 3.08 24.26 -15.07
C GLU A 210 4.23 23.27 -14.73
N HIS A 211 4.58 23.13 -13.45
CA HIS A 211 5.64 22.24 -12.98
C HIS A 211 5.24 20.77 -12.83
N LEU A 212 3.93 20.45 -12.88
CA LEU A 212 3.42 19.08 -12.68
C LEU A 212 3.53 18.19 -13.95
N GLY A 213 4.14 18.68 -15.02
CA GLY A 213 4.08 18.04 -16.34
C GLY A 213 2.67 18.08 -16.93
N ASN A 214 2.45 17.52 -18.11
CA ASN A 214 1.09 17.29 -18.60
C ASN A 214 0.52 16.06 -17.86
N PRO A 215 -0.62 16.17 -17.14
CA PRO A 215 -1.26 15.01 -16.51
C PRO A 215 -1.53 13.87 -17.50
N GLU A 216 -1.77 14.21 -18.78
CA GLU A 216 -1.95 13.25 -19.87
C GLU A 216 -0.69 12.42 -20.16
N ASP A 217 0.51 12.99 -19.90
CA ASP A 217 1.79 12.31 -20.10
C ASP A 217 2.23 11.53 -18.86
N MET A 218 1.73 11.88 -17.67
CA MET A 218 2.13 11.28 -16.40
C MET A 218 1.79 9.78 -16.35
N LEU A 219 0.56 9.40 -16.66
CA LEU A 219 0.13 8.00 -16.59
C LEU A 219 0.84 7.11 -17.64
N PRO A 220 0.96 7.51 -18.93
CA PRO A 220 1.79 6.77 -19.89
C PRO A 220 3.25 6.64 -19.44
N THR A 221 3.84 7.71 -18.92
CA THR A 221 5.23 7.69 -18.43
C THR A 221 5.39 6.74 -17.24
N LEU A 222 4.49 6.80 -16.27
CA LEU A 222 4.48 5.90 -15.12
C LEU A 222 4.33 4.45 -15.57
N LYS A 223 3.42 4.18 -16.52
CA LYS A 223 3.21 2.83 -17.07
C LYS A 223 4.45 2.30 -17.76
N MET A 224 5.13 3.12 -18.57
CA MET A 224 6.40 2.75 -19.21
C MET A 224 7.48 2.45 -18.16
N ALA A 225 7.67 3.35 -17.19
CA ALA A 225 8.68 3.19 -16.14
C ALA A 225 8.48 1.90 -15.32
N ILE A 226 7.24 1.61 -14.92
CA ILE A 226 6.89 0.38 -14.19
C ILE A 226 7.13 -0.86 -15.05
N SER A 227 6.85 -0.78 -16.36
CA SER A 227 7.07 -1.89 -17.29
C SER A 227 8.55 -2.20 -17.51
N GLU A 228 9.41 -1.18 -17.61
CA GLU A 228 10.87 -1.35 -17.69
C GLU A 228 11.45 -2.04 -16.44
N LEU A 229 10.76 -1.92 -15.31
CA LEU A 229 11.09 -2.59 -14.06
C LEU A 229 10.51 -4.02 -13.96
N ASN A 230 9.96 -4.56 -15.04
CA ASN A 230 9.25 -5.85 -15.08
C ASN A 230 8.04 -5.94 -14.14
N HIS A 231 7.40 -4.80 -13.88
CA HIS A 231 6.15 -4.73 -13.14
C HIS A 231 5.01 -4.29 -14.07
N GLN A 232 3.79 -4.47 -13.61
CA GLN A 232 2.61 -3.87 -14.22
C GLN A 232 1.96 -2.89 -13.23
N LEU A 233 1.43 -1.80 -13.78
CA LEU A 233 0.61 -0.87 -13.02
C LEU A 233 -0.73 -1.54 -12.70
N VAL A 234 -1.12 -1.52 -11.42
CA VAL A 234 -2.42 -2.05 -10.99
C VAL A 234 -3.46 -0.96 -11.16
N LYS A 235 -4.39 -1.21 -12.08
CA LYS A 235 -5.58 -0.38 -12.25
C LYS A 235 -6.67 -0.89 -11.33
N ALA A 236 -7.34 0.04 -10.66
CA ALA A 236 -8.44 -0.28 -9.78
C ALA A 236 -9.59 -1.00 -10.53
N GLU A 237 -9.81 -0.59 -11.77
CA GLU A 237 -10.83 -1.10 -12.68
C GLU A 237 -10.62 -2.57 -13.08
N ASP A 238 -9.37 -3.06 -13.02
CA ASP A 238 -9.04 -4.43 -13.39
C ASP A 238 -9.27 -5.43 -12.25
N ILE A 239 -9.23 -4.96 -10.99
CA ILE A 239 -9.24 -5.81 -9.79
C ILE A 239 -10.49 -6.69 -9.74
N GLU A 240 -11.67 -6.11 -9.95
CA GLU A 240 -12.96 -6.83 -9.88
C GLU A 240 -12.99 -8.03 -10.85
N CYS A 241 -12.56 -7.81 -12.10
CA CYS A 241 -12.52 -8.85 -13.12
C CYS A 241 -11.55 -9.97 -12.74
N VAL A 242 -10.38 -9.62 -12.20
CA VAL A 242 -9.37 -10.59 -11.76
C VAL A 242 -9.87 -11.43 -10.59
N LEU A 243 -10.54 -10.80 -9.61
CA LEU A 243 -11.14 -11.50 -8.47
C LEU A 243 -12.19 -12.53 -8.94
N GLN A 244 -13.09 -12.11 -9.83
CA GLN A 244 -14.14 -12.99 -10.38
C GLN A 244 -13.54 -14.15 -11.17
N ALA A 245 -12.53 -13.88 -12.01
CA ALA A 245 -11.85 -14.91 -12.80
C ALA A 245 -11.12 -15.94 -11.93
N GLN A 246 -10.57 -15.53 -10.79
CA GLN A 246 -9.92 -16.44 -9.83
C GLN A 246 -10.94 -17.31 -9.06
N GLY A 247 -12.20 -16.91 -9.00
CA GLY A 247 -13.28 -17.65 -8.33
C GLY A 247 -13.74 -17.06 -7.00
N PHE A 248 -13.36 -15.81 -6.67
CA PHE A 248 -13.94 -15.12 -5.53
C PHE A 248 -15.45 -14.95 -5.70
N GLN A 249 -16.18 -15.12 -4.58
CA GLN A 249 -17.63 -14.93 -4.51
C GLN A 249 -17.94 -13.63 -3.77
N ASN A 250 -19.16 -13.11 -3.95
CA ASN A 250 -19.62 -11.87 -3.30
C ASN A 250 -18.70 -10.66 -3.56
N VAL A 251 -18.10 -10.59 -4.75
CA VAL A 251 -17.27 -9.45 -5.15
C VAL A 251 -18.14 -8.20 -5.13
N LYS A 252 -17.77 -7.26 -4.25
CA LYS A 252 -18.39 -5.95 -4.13
C LYS A 252 -17.35 -4.91 -4.52
N HIS A 253 -17.82 -3.89 -5.21
CA HIS A 253 -17.00 -2.78 -5.62
C HIS A 253 -17.72 -1.49 -5.24
N THR A 254 -17.07 -0.70 -4.38
CA THR A 254 -17.54 0.60 -3.93
C THR A 254 -16.65 1.69 -4.51
N THR A 255 -17.25 2.65 -5.20
CA THR A 255 -16.54 3.82 -5.70
C THR A 255 -16.85 5.03 -4.82
N ILE A 256 -15.81 5.74 -4.38
CA ILE A 256 -15.92 7.01 -3.66
C ILE A 256 -15.24 8.10 -4.47
N GLU A 257 -15.96 9.19 -4.75
CA GLU A 257 -15.37 10.34 -5.45
C GLU A 257 -14.46 11.12 -4.50
N ILE A 258 -13.20 11.29 -4.92
CA ILE A 258 -12.18 12.02 -4.17
C ILE A 258 -11.84 13.30 -4.92
N PRO A 259 -11.99 14.49 -4.30
CA PRO A 259 -11.50 15.72 -4.88
C PRO A 259 -10.02 15.66 -5.28
N PHE A 260 -9.72 16.04 -6.52
CA PHE A 260 -8.38 16.07 -7.10
C PHE A 260 -8.13 17.43 -7.77
N GLY A 261 -6.88 17.91 -7.71
CA GLY A 261 -6.46 19.20 -8.29
C GLY A 261 -6.65 20.42 -7.37
N SER A 262 -6.29 21.58 -7.91
CA SER A 262 -6.30 22.87 -7.20
C SER A 262 -7.73 23.31 -6.84
N TRP A 263 -7.84 24.05 -5.73
CA TRP A 263 -9.10 24.69 -5.36
C TRP A 263 -9.50 25.70 -6.42
N PRO A 264 -10.73 25.66 -6.96
CA PRO A 264 -11.14 26.65 -7.93
C PRO A 264 -11.24 28.02 -7.26
N GLU A 265 -10.70 29.07 -7.91
CA GLU A 265 -10.85 30.46 -7.45
C GLU A 265 -12.31 30.94 -7.54
N ASP A 266 -13.09 30.35 -8.44
CA ASP A 266 -14.53 30.60 -8.58
C ASP A 266 -15.31 29.43 -7.95
N GLU A 267 -16.08 29.71 -6.91
CA GLU A 267 -16.92 28.74 -6.20
C GLU A 267 -17.92 28.01 -7.12
N ARG A 268 -18.20 28.53 -8.33
CA ARG A 268 -19.07 27.90 -9.33
C ARG A 268 -18.37 26.83 -10.18
N LYS A 269 -17.04 26.73 -10.13
CA LYS A 269 -16.28 25.71 -10.87
C LYS A 269 -16.20 24.41 -10.08
N VAL A 270 -16.26 23.29 -10.79
CA VAL A 270 -16.22 21.95 -10.21
C VAL A 270 -14.77 21.51 -10.03
N ARG A 271 -14.47 20.80 -8.94
CA ARG A 271 -13.17 20.15 -8.74
C ARG A 271 -12.97 19.04 -9.78
N HIS A 272 -11.74 18.66 -10.10
CA HIS A 272 -11.53 17.34 -10.69
C HIS A 272 -11.88 16.28 -9.64
N LEU A 273 -12.39 15.14 -10.08
CA LEU A 273 -12.72 14.04 -9.17
C LEU A 273 -11.79 12.88 -9.53
N SER A 274 -10.93 12.48 -8.61
CA SER A 274 -10.41 11.11 -8.63
C SER A 274 -11.49 10.18 -8.04
N ARG A 275 -11.23 8.88 -8.07
CA ARG A 275 -12.09 7.85 -7.51
C ARG A 275 -11.24 6.90 -6.68
N ALA A 276 -11.66 6.63 -5.45
CA ALA A 276 -11.21 5.45 -4.71
C ALA A 276 -12.14 4.28 -5.02
N TYR A 277 -11.54 3.12 -5.24
CA TYR A 277 -12.17 1.85 -5.50
C TYR A 277 -11.86 0.94 -4.31
N LEU A 278 -12.92 0.40 -3.71
CA LEU A 278 -12.87 -0.35 -2.46
C LEU A 278 -13.66 -1.65 -2.59
#